data_AF-A0A2T3Q8M0-F1
#
_entry.id   AF-A0A2T3Q8M0-F1
#
_cell.length_a   1.000
_cell.length_b   1.000
_cell.length_c   1.000
_cell.angle_alpha   90.00
_cell.angle_beta   90.00
_cell.angle_gamma   90.00
#
_symmetry.space_group_name_H-M   'P 1'
#
loop_
_entity.id
_entity.type
_entity.pdbx_description
1 polymer ?
#
loop_
_entity_poly.entity_id
_entity_poly.type
_entity_poly.pdbx_seq_one_letter_code
_entity_poly.pdbx_strand_id
1 'polypeptide(L)'
;MTVLANHYNTHRYKVESVIDLAKLSKAFNVSLVYIELNDRFDDIYFALGELLLTLVCPEVINAIPKEHRYNEVSYAISSSRILNQDVQELKRHLQKPIRE
;
A
#
# COMPACT_ATOMS: atom_id res chain seq x y z
N MET A 1 -8.66 -4.30 -15.74
CA MET A 1 -7.59 -3.55 -15.07
C MET A 1 -8.17 -2.21 -14.65
N THR A 2 -8.14 -1.87 -13.35
CA THR A 2 -8.84 -0.68 -12.81
C THR A 2 -8.16 0.64 -13.20
N VAL A 3 -8.88 1.75 -13.08
CA VAL A 3 -8.30 3.10 -13.25
C VAL A 3 -7.14 3.29 -12.27
N LEU A 4 -7.31 2.89 -11.00
CA LEU A 4 -6.25 2.92 -9.99
C LEU A 4 -5.03 2.07 -10.37
N ALA A 5 -5.24 0.82 -10.82
CA ALA A 5 -4.17 -0.07 -11.28
C ALA A 5 -3.39 0.51 -12.47
N ASN A 6 -4.11 1.09 -13.44
CA ASN A 6 -3.49 1.72 -14.61
C ASN A 6 -2.69 2.96 -14.20
N HIS A 7 -3.26 3.84 -13.37
CA HIS A 7 -2.56 5.02 -12.88
C HIS A 7 -1.32 4.68 -12.07
N TYR A 8 -1.42 3.64 -11.23
CA TYR A 8 -0.30 3.15 -10.44
C TYR A 8 0.85 2.68 -11.34
N ASN A 9 0.57 1.82 -12.32
CA ASN A 9 1.58 1.29 -13.23
C ASN A 9 2.30 2.40 -14.01
N THR A 10 1.58 3.42 -14.47
CA THR A 10 2.15 4.55 -15.21
C THR A 10 3.03 5.45 -14.35
N HIS A 11 2.74 5.57 -13.05
CA HIS A 11 3.38 6.54 -12.15
C HIS A 11 4.14 5.89 -11.00
N ARG A 12 4.44 4.59 -11.09
CA ARG A 12 5.14 3.82 -10.07
C ARG A 12 6.48 4.45 -9.66
N TYR A 13 7.16 5.13 -10.57
CA TYR A 13 8.42 5.84 -10.29
C TYR A 13 8.31 6.81 -9.10
N LYS A 14 7.11 7.33 -8.81
CA LYS A 14 6.86 8.24 -7.67
C LYS A 14 7.00 7.57 -6.29
N VAL A 15 6.92 6.25 -6.22
CA VAL A 15 7.02 5.48 -4.96
C VAL A 15 8.26 4.61 -4.89
N GLU A 16 9.16 4.68 -5.87
CA GLU A 16 10.41 3.92 -5.87
C GLU A 16 11.27 4.26 -4.67
N SER A 17 11.39 5.53 -4.31
CA SER A 17 12.12 5.97 -3.12
C SER A 17 11.54 5.40 -1.82
N VAL A 18 10.21 5.28 -1.71
CA VAL A 18 9.54 4.69 -0.54
C VAL A 18 9.78 3.18 -0.48
N ILE A 19 9.68 2.49 -1.62
CA ILE A 19 9.94 1.06 -1.73
C ILE A 19 11.43 0.76 -1.43
N ASP A 20 12.35 1.57 -1.96
CA ASP A 20 13.78 1.38 -1.75
C ASP A 20 14.19 1.73 -0.31
N LEU A 21 13.60 2.76 0.30
CA LEU A 21 13.75 3.01 1.73
C LEU A 21 13.25 1.82 2.56
N ALA A 22 12.12 1.21 2.22
CA ALA A 22 11.64 0.01 2.92
C ALA A 22 12.57 -1.20 2.73
N LYS A 23 13.17 -1.39 1.55
CA LYS A 23 14.17 -2.44 1.32
C LYS A 23 15.47 -2.21 2.11
N LEU A 24 15.93 -0.96 2.18
CA LEU A 24 17.19 -0.58 2.82
C LEU A 24 17.06 -0.54 4.34
N SER A 25 15.90 -0.13 4.85
CA SER A 25 15.65 -0.10 6.28
C SER A 25 15.25 -1.49 6.77
N LYS A 26 16.11 -2.08 7.62
CA LYS A 26 15.79 -3.34 8.32
C LYS A 26 14.60 -3.20 9.29
N ALA A 27 14.18 -1.96 9.55
CA ALA A 27 13.02 -1.57 10.35
C ALA A 27 12.49 -0.25 9.78
N PHE A 28 11.73 -0.29 8.68
CA PHE A 28 10.86 0.84 8.37
C PHE A 28 9.71 0.77 9.38
N ASN A 29 9.71 1.63 10.39
CA ASN A 29 8.63 1.65 11.37
C ASN A 29 7.61 2.68 10.88
N VAL A 30 6.85 2.34 9.83
CA VAL A 30 5.62 3.08 9.56
C VAL A 30 4.72 2.72 10.71
N SER A 31 4.55 3.67 11.62
CA SER A 31 3.54 3.67 12.66
C SER A 31 2.16 3.50 12.02
N LEU A 32 1.80 2.26 11.65
CA LEU A 32 0.45 1.82 11.34
C LEU A 32 -0.31 1.74 12.67
N VAL A 33 -0.44 2.88 13.34
CA VAL A 33 -1.01 3.07 14.69
C VAL A 33 -2.47 2.62 14.79
N TYR A 34 -3.07 2.13 13.71
CA TYR A 34 -4.43 1.61 13.69
C TYR A 34 -4.56 0.11 13.41
N ILE A 35 -3.52 -0.59 12.95
CA ILE A 35 -3.70 -1.94 12.38
C ILE A 35 -3.20 -3.07 13.31
N GLU A 36 -2.30 -2.78 14.24
CA GLU A 36 -1.94 -3.76 15.29
C GLU A 36 -3.07 -4.04 16.28
N LEU A 37 -4.14 -3.24 16.29
CA LEU A 37 -5.28 -3.41 17.21
C LEU A 37 -6.38 -4.35 16.67
N ASN A 38 -6.32 -4.76 15.40
CA ASN A 38 -7.23 -5.76 14.85
C ASN A 38 -6.42 -6.68 13.92
N ASP A 39 -6.16 -7.91 14.37
CA ASP A 39 -5.43 -9.02 13.73
C ASP A 39 -5.93 -9.45 12.33
N ARG A 40 -6.72 -8.63 11.63
CA ARG A 40 -7.17 -8.90 10.27
C ARG A 40 -6.05 -8.58 9.29
N PHE A 41 -5.38 -9.65 8.88
CA PHE A 41 -4.31 -9.67 7.86
C PHE A 41 -4.62 -8.84 6.61
N ASP A 42 -5.89 -8.74 6.23
CA ASP A 42 -6.39 -7.99 5.08
C ASP A 42 -6.40 -6.47 5.29
N ASP A 43 -6.53 -5.99 6.54
CA ASP A 43 -6.58 -4.55 6.86
C ASP A 43 -5.19 -3.91 6.70
N ILE A 44 -4.12 -4.63 7.05
CA ILE A 44 -2.72 -4.20 6.77
C ILE A 44 -2.50 -4.10 5.27
N TYR A 45 -2.97 -5.12 4.54
CA TYR A 45 -2.75 -5.22 3.10
C TYR A 45 -3.47 -4.10 2.34
N PHE A 46 -4.72 -3.82 2.73
CA PHE A 46 -5.49 -2.69 2.25
C PHE A 46 -4.79 -1.35 2.56
N ALA A 47 -4.39 -1.10 3.80
CA ALA A 47 -3.81 0.19 4.19
C ALA A 47 -2.50 0.49 3.47
N LEU A 48 -1.66 -0.53 3.24
CA LEU A 48 -0.44 -0.37 2.45
C LEU A 48 -0.73 -0.08 0.99
N GLY A 49 -1.75 -0.73 0.41
CA GLY A 49 -2.21 -0.42 -0.94
C GLY A 49 -2.79 0.99 -1.05
N GLU A 50 -3.61 1.42 -0.09
CA GLU A 50 -4.16 2.77 -0.04
C GLU A 50 -3.04 3.82 0.12
N LEU A 51 -2.02 3.56 0.94
CA LEU A 51 -0.85 4.42 1.08
C LEU A 51 -0.13 4.60 -0.26
N LEU A 52 0.21 3.49 -0.93
CA LEU A 52 0.89 3.52 -2.23
C LEU A 52 0.07 4.26 -3.29
N LEU A 53 -1.24 4.00 -3.36
CA LEU A 53 -2.12 4.68 -4.30
C LEU A 53 -2.31 6.17 -3.96
N THR A 54 -2.32 6.54 -2.68
CA THR A 54 -2.38 7.94 -2.25
C THR A 54 -1.12 8.70 -2.65
N LEU A 55 0.05 8.07 -2.58
CA LEU A 55 1.31 8.67 -3.03
C LEU A 55 1.38 8.84 -4.55
N VAL A 56 0.84 7.88 -5.30
CA VAL A 56 0.94 7.86 -6.76
C VAL A 56 -0.16 8.67 -7.44
N CYS A 57 -1.40 8.53 -6.97
CA CYS A 57 -2.61 9.14 -7.55
C CYS A 57 -3.55 9.69 -6.45
N PRO A 58 -3.10 10.70 -5.67
CA PRO A 58 -3.88 11.25 -4.56
C PRO A 58 -5.24 11.80 -5.01
N GLU A 59 -5.30 12.47 -6.16
CA GLU A 59 -6.54 13.04 -6.71
C GLU A 59 -7.58 11.95 -7.03
N VAL A 60 -7.13 10.82 -7.61
CA VAL A 60 -8.02 9.70 -7.98
C VAL A 60 -8.55 9.00 -6.74
N ILE A 61 -7.69 8.75 -5.74
CA ILE A 61 -8.11 8.12 -4.48
C ILE A 61 -9.05 9.03 -3.68
N ASN A 62 -8.78 10.33 -3.63
CA ASN A 62 -9.61 11.28 -2.90
C ASN A 62 -10.98 11.50 -3.54
N ALA A 63 -11.10 11.28 -4.86
CA ALA A 63 -12.37 11.31 -5.57
C ALA A 63 -13.28 10.09 -5.26
N ILE A 64 -12.72 8.99 -4.73
CA ILE A 64 -13.50 7.81 -4.36
C ILE A 64 -14.15 8.03 -2.98
N PRO A 65 -15.49 7.87 -2.85
CA PRO A 65 -16.17 7.93 -1.56
C PRO A 65 -15.57 6.95 -0.56
N LYS A 66 -15.43 7.37 0.71
CA LYS A 66 -14.70 6.60 1.75
C LYS A 66 -15.24 5.18 1.92
N GLU A 67 -16.56 5.03 1.85
CA GLU A 67 -17.31 3.77 1.91
C GLU A 67 -16.98 2.80 0.77
N HIS A 68 -16.46 3.29 -0.36
CA HIS A 68 -16.09 2.47 -1.52
C HIS A 68 -14.58 2.24 -1.65
N ARG A 69 -13.75 3.03 -0.96
CA ARG A 69 -12.28 2.94 -1.06
C ARG A 69 -11.76 1.56 -0.74
N TYR A 70 -12.29 0.90 0.29
CA TYR A 70 -11.86 -0.44 0.66
C TYR A 70 -11.96 -1.42 -0.51
N ASN A 71 -13.10 -1.44 -1.19
CA ASN A 71 -13.35 -2.34 -2.33
C ASN A 71 -12.51 -1.94 -3.55
N GLU A 72 -12.44 -0.65 -3.86
CA GLU A 72 -11.69 -0.15 -5.03
C GLU A 72 -10.19 -0.39 -4.91
N VAL A 73 -9.61 -0.14 -3.73
CA VAL A 73 -8.20 -0.42 -3.45
C VAL A 73 -7.95 -1.93 -3.47
N SER A 74 -8.77 -2.72 -2.78
CA SER A 74 -8.64 -4.19 -2.79
C SER A 74 -8.71 -4.75 -4.22
N TYR A 75 -9.62 -4.23 -5.04
CA TYR A 75 -9.74 -4.62 -6.44
C TYR A 75 -8.54 -4.14 -7.27
N ALA A 76 -8.01 -2.95 -7.04
CA ALA A 76 -6.80 -2.46 -7.68
C ALA A 76 -5.57 -3.33 -7.35
N ILE A 77 -5.40 -3.73 -6.09
CA ILE A 77 -4.31 -4.60 -5.67
C ILE A 77 -4.45 -5.99 -6.30
N SER A 78 -5.66 -6.56 -6.33
CA SER A 78 -5.88 -7.89 -6.94
C SER A 78 -5.71 -7.88 -8.47
N SER A 79 -6.04 -6.76 -9.13
CA SER A 79 -6.00 -6.63 -10.59
C SER A 79 -4.67 -6.12 -11.15
N SER A 80 -3.78 -5.59 -10.32
CA SER A 80 -2.42 -5.18 -10.71
C SER A 80 -1.37 -6.02 -10.02
N ARG A 81 -0.68 -6.86 -10.79
CA ARG A 81 0.45 -7.65 -10.31
C ARG A 81 1.57 -6.79 -9.71
N ILE A 82 1.84 -5.63 -10.31
CA ILE A 82 2.93 -4.74 -9.88
C ILE A 82 2.60 -4.12 -8.52
N LEU A 83 1.40 -3.54 -8.39
CA LEU A 83 0.93 -3.00 -7.11
C LEU A 83 0.89 -4.09 -6.02
N ASN A 84 0.40 -5.28 -6.36
CA ASN A 84 0.39 -6.43 -5.45
C ASN A 84 1.79 -6.75 -4.92
N GLN A 85 2.79 -6.81 -5.81
CA GLN A 85 4.19 -7.07 -5.45
C GLN A 85 4.76 -5.97 -4.55
N ASP A 86 4.52 -4.70 -4.87
CA ASP A 86 5.02 -3.58 -4.08
C ASP A 86 4.38 -3.55 -2.68
N VAL A 87 3.08 -3.85 -2.55
CA VAL A 87 2.40 -3.99 -1.24
C VAL A 87 2.99 -5.15 -0.44
N GLN A 88 3.24 -6.30 -1.06
CA GLN A 88 3.85 -7.46 -0.39
C GLN A 88 5.28 -7.17 0.08
N GLU A 89 6.06 -6.46 -0.74
CA GLU A 89 7.42 -6.07 -0.40
C GLU A 89 7.44 -5.12 0.80
N LEU A 90 6.59 -4.09 0.80
CA LEU A 90 6.43 -3.20 1.95
C LEU A 90 6.03 -3.99 3.20
N LYS A 91 5.02 -4.85 3.11
CA LYS A 91 4.56 -5.68 4.22
C LYS A 91 5.70 -6.52 4.82
N ARG A 92 6.49 -7.19 3.97
CA ARG A 92 7.61 -8.04 4.42
C ARG A 92 8.66 -7.28 5.21
N HIS A 93 8.95 -6.03 4.84
CA HIS A 93 9.95 -5.21 5.53
C HIS A 93 9.39 -4.51 6.76
N LEU A 94 8.08 -4.23 6.80
CA LEU A 94 7.37 -3.71 7.98
C LEU A 94 7.12 -4.77 9.06
N GLN A 95 7.01 -6.06 8.70
CA GLN A 95 6.68 -7.15 9.63
C GLN A 95 7.87 -7.73 10.41
N LYS A 96 9.08 -7.18 10.27
CA LYS A 96 10.22 -7.64 11.09
C LYS A 96 10.11 -7.05 12.49
N PRO A 97 10.33 -7.86 13.54
CA PRO A 97 9.99 -7.45 14.89
C PRO A 97 10.82 -6.24 15.29
N ILE A 98 10.16 -5.28 15.95
CA ILE A 98 10.79 -4.36 16.89
C ILE A 98 11.32 -5.25 18.03
N ARG A 99 12.43 -5.95 17.81
CA ARG A 99 13.15 -6.62 18.88
C ARG A 99 13.89 -5.52 19.65
N GLU A 100 13.30 -5.25 20.81
CA GLU A 100 13.87 -4.69 22.06
C GLU A 100 15.34 -4.25 22.03
#